data_AF-A0A0P9EJS1-F1
#
_entry.id   AF-A0A0P9EJS1-F1
#
_cell.length_a   1.000
_cell.length_b   1.000
_cell.length_c   1.000
_cell.angle_alpha   90.00
_cell.angle_beta   90.00
_cell.angle_gamma   90.00
#
_symmetry.space_group_name_H-M   'P 1'
#
loop_
_entity.id
_entity.type
_entity.pdbx_description
1 polymer ?
#
loop_
_entity_poly.entity_id
_entity_poly.type
_entity_poly.pdbx_seq_one_letter_code
_entity_poly.pdbx_strand_id
1 'polypeptide(L)'
;MPKYRGKDSEQGFTLIEMVVAVLIVAVMITVVTPRLISAGQRAETTACEQNQRNIRAALAEYDLLHGAYPTGDTSVQLQALVDDNILDSVPKEPSGGSYVINDIDANNVTVECSIHNQLGAP
;
A
#
# COMPACT_ATOMS: atom_id res chain seq x y z
N MET A 1 41.72 41.54 -40.75
CA MET A 1 40.85 42.41 -39.93
C MET A 1 40.23 41.56 -38.82
N PRO A 2 40.54 41.75 -37.52
CA PRO A 2 39.94 40.96 -36.45
C PRO A 2 38.61 41.57 -35.98
N LYS A 3 37.58 40.73 -35.82
CA LYS A 3 36.26 41.13 -35.29
C LYS A 3 36.29 41.09 -33.75
N TYR A 4 35.93 42.21 -33.11
CA TYR A 4 35.68 42.27 -31.67
C TYR A 4 34.41 41.46 -31.32
N ARG A 5 34.55 40.38 -30.54
CA ARG A 5 33.43 39.64 -29.94
C ARG A 5 32.96 40.40 -28.70
N GLY A 6 31.68 40.77 -28.67
CA GLY A 6 31.02 41.30 -27.47
C GLY A 6 31.15 40.29 -26.34
N LYS A 7 31.55 40.77 -25.17
CA LYS A 7 31.69 39.98 -23.96
C LYS A 7 30.31 39.94 -23.33
N ASP A 8 29.63 38.81 -23.42
CA ASP A 8 28.37 38.60 -22.70
C ASP A 8 28.68 38.73 -21.20
N SER A 9 28.01 39.68 -20.55
CA SER A 9 28.14 39.94 -19.13
C SER A 9 27.53 38.77 -18.36
N GLU A 10 28.34 37.80 -17.96
CA GLU A 10 27.92 36.74 -17.04
C GLU A 10 27.52 37.39 -15.71
N GLN A 11 26.21 37.57 -15.51
CA GLN A 11 25.65 38.02 -14.24
C GLN A 11 25.68 36.85 -13.26
N GLY A 12 26.47 36.99 -12.19
CA GLY A 12 26.53 36.00 -11.11
C GLY A 12 25.29 36.06 -10.21
N PHE A 13 24.87 34.89 -9.71
CA PHE A 13 23.82 34.78 -8.70
C PHE A 13 24.22 35.50 -7.41
N THR A 14 23.24 36.15 -6.76
CA THR A 14 23.46 36.77 -5.46
C THR A 14 23.25 35.75 -4.33
N LEU A 15 23.99 35.90 -3.22
CA LEU A 15 23.80 35.04 -2.04
C LEU A 15 22.38 35.13 -1.49
N ILE A 16 21.76 36.31 -1.56
CA ILE A 16 20.40 36.53 -1.07
C ILE A 16 19.37 35.71 -1.85
N GLU A 17 19.57 35.51 -3.15
CA GLU A 17 18.66 34.76 -4.01
C GLU A 17 18.60 33.27 -3.63
N MET A 18 19.75 32.69 -3.29
CA MET A 18 19.80 31.32 -2.77
C MET A 18 19.19 31.22 -1.36
N VAL A 19 19.41 32.21 -0.49
CA VAL A 19 18.83 32.24 0.87
C VAL A 19 17.30 32.30 0.82
N VAL A 20 16.73 33.15 -0.05
CA VAL A 20 15.28 33.24 -0.21
C VAL A 20 14.71 31.95 -0.81
N ALA A 21 15.39 31.35 -1.79
CA ALA A 21 14.94 30.10 -2.41
C ALA A 21 14.87 28.94 -1.39
N VAL A 22 15.92 28.73 -0.59
CA VAL A 22 15.91 27.64 0.41
C VAL A 22 14.90 27.90 1.53
N LEU A 23 14.63 29.17 1.87
CA LEU A 23 13.61 29.53 2.85
C LEU A 23 12.21 29.11 2.37
N ILE A 24 11.87 29.36 1.11
CA ILE A 24 10.57 28.95 0.54
C ILE A 24 10.44 27.43 0.53
N VAL A 25 11.48 26.71 0.11
CA VAL A 25 11.48 25.23 0.10
C VAL A 25 11.33 24.67 1.51
N ALA A 26 12.01 25.23 2.52
CA ALA A 26 11.90 24.79 3.91
C ALA A 26 10.45 24.88 4.42
N VAL A 27 9.77 26.02 4.17
CA VAL A 27 8.36 26.20 4.56
C VAL A 27 7.45 25.21 3.82
N MET A 28 7.66 24.99 2.53
CA MET A 28 6.87 24.03 1.75
C MET A 28 7.00 22.60 2.29
N ILE A 29 8.21 22.14 2.57
CA ILE A 29 8.46 20.79 3.10
C ILE A 29 7.70 20.57 4.42
N THR A 30 7.74 21.56 5.33
CA THR A 30 7.03 21.46 6.62
C THR A 30 5.52 21.26 6.45
N VAL A 31 4.89 21.90 5.47
CA VAL A 31 3.44 21.78 5.24
C VAL A 31 3.07 20.48 4.51
N VAL A 32 3.91 20.03 3.57
CA VAL A 32 3.62 18.88 2.70
C VAL A 32 3.89 17.54 3.39
N THR A 33 4.97 17.44 4.16
CA THR A 33 5.43 16.17 4.77
C THR A 33 4.37 15.43 5.61
N PRO A 34 3.66 16.06 6.56
CA PRO A 34 2.67 15.33 7.37
C PRO A 34 1.50 14.79 6.53
N ARG A 35 1.13 15.50 5.47
CA ARG A 35 0.06 15.05 4.56
C ARG A 35 0.48 13.80 3.79
N LEU A 36 1.71 13.75 3.32
CA LEU A 36 2.23 12.60 2.59
C LEU A 36 2.26 11.33 3.47
N ILE A 37 2.72 11.44 4.72
CA ILE A 37 2.73 10.32 5.67
C ILE A 37 1.31 9.83 5.93
N SER A 38 0.37 10.74 6.19
CA SER A 38 -1.04 10.38 6.44
C SER A 38 -1.71 9.72 5.24
N ALA A 39 -1.36 10.14 4.03
CA ALA A 39 -1.88 9.54 2.80
C ALA A 39 -1.33 8.13 2.60
N GLY A 40 -0.04 7.90 2.91
CA GLY A 40 0.58 6.58 2.89
C GLY A 40 -0.13 5.61 3.84
N GLN A 41 -0.30 6.00 5.12
CA GLN A 41 -1.00 5.16 6.11
C GLN A 41 -2.43 4.81 5.68
N ARG A 42 -3.19 5.77 5.14
CA ARG A 42 -4.55 5.51 4.63
C ARG A 42 -4.55 4.57 3.42
N ALA A 43 -3.56 4.70 2.53
CA ALA A 43 -3.42 3.80 1.39
C ALA A 43 -3.10 2.38 1.86
N GLU A 44 -2.22 2.22 2.85
CA GLU A 44 -1.90 0.94 3.47
C GLU A 44 -3.14 0.28 4.10
N THR A 45 -3.91 1.01 4.92
CA THR A 45 -5.13 0.46 5.52
C THR A 45 -6.19 0.09 4.48
N THR A 46 -6.37 0.93 3.45
CA THR A 46 -7.34 0.67 2.38
C THR A 46 -6.94 -0.55 1.55
N ALA A 47 -5.66 -0.67 1.19
CA ALA A 47 -5.15 -1.83 0.46
C ALA A 47 -5.28 -3.11 1.30
N CYS A 48 -4.99 -3.02 2.60
CA CYS A 48 -5.16 -4.15 3.51
C CYS A 48 -6.63 -4.59 3.63
N GLU A 49 -7.57 -3.65 3.76
CA GLU A 49 -9.00 -3.94 3.75
C GLU A 49 -9.45 -4.62 2.45
N GLN A 50 -9.00 -4.12 1.29
CA GLN A 50 -9.31 -4.73 0.00
C GLN A 50 -8.79 -6.17 -0.10
N ASN A 51 -7.56 -6.42 0.35
CA ASN A 51 -7.00 -7.77 0.39
C ASN A 51 -7.83 -8.71 1.28
N GLN A 52 -8.26 -8.26 2.46
CA GLN A 52 -9.12 -9.07 3.34
C GLN A 52 -10.46 -9.41 2.67
N ARG A 53 -11.09 -8.43 1.99
CA ARG A 53 -12.33 -8.66 1.23
C ARG A 53 -12.13 -9.65 0.09
N ASN A 54 -11.02 -9.53 -0.66
CA ASN A 54 -10.69 -10.46 -1.74
C ASN A 54 -10.47 -11.89 -1.21
N ILE A 55 -9.78 -12.05 -0.08
CA ILE A 55 -9.59 -13.36 0.54
C ILE A 55 -10.92 -13.95 1.01
N ARG A 56 -11.81 -13.15 1.63
CA ARG A 56 -13.15 -13.63 2.04
C ARG A 56 -13.98 -14.07 0.82
N ALA A 57 -13.95 -13.29 -0.25
CA ALA A 57 -14.64 -13.64 -1.50
C ALA A 57 -14.08 -14.94 -2.10
N ALA A 58 -12.76 -15.10 -2.12
CA ALA A 58 -12.10 -16.31 -2.59
C ALA A 58 -12.44 -17.54 -1.73
N LEU A 59 -12.51 -17.38 -0.40
CA LEU A 59 -12.93 -18.46 0.50
C LEU A 59 -14.37 -18.88 0.23
N ALA A 60 -15.28 -17.92 0.03
CA ALA A 60 -16.67 -18.20 -0.33
C ALA A 60 -16.77 -18.91 -1.70
N GLU A 61 -15.95 -18.50 -2.69
CA GLU A 61 -15.89 -19.18 -3.99
C GLU A 61 -15.37 -20.63 -3.85
N TYR A 62 -14.35 -20.85 -3.03
CA TYR A 62 -13.84 -22.19 -2.74
C TYR A 62 -14.93 -23.08 -2.12
N ASP A 63 -15.70 -22.54 -1.16
CA ASP A 63 -16.82 -23.25 -0.54
C ASP A 63 -17.93 -23.59 -1.56
N LEU A 64 -18.21 -22.70 -2.53
CA LEU A 64 -19.17 -22.97 -3.60
C LEU A 64 -18.70 -24.11 -4.54
N LEU A 65 -17.39 -24.26 -4.75
CA LEU A 65 -16.82 -25.28 -5.62
C LEU A 65 -16.64 -26.64 -4.91
N HIS A 66 -16.21 -26.62 -3.65
CA HIS A 66 -15.84 -27.82 -2.91
C HIS A 66 -16.85 -28.23 -1.84
N GLY A 67 -17.85 -27.39 -1.54
CA GLY A 67 -18.86 -27.59 -0.51
C GLY A 67 -18.32 -27.49 0.92
N ALA A 68 -17.07 -27.04 1.08
CA ALA A 68 -16.42 -26.76 2.35
C ALA A 68 -15.27 -25.77 2.13
N TYR A 69 -14.98 -24.95 3.13
CA TYR A 69 -13.78 -24.13 3.18
C TYR A 69 -12.48 -24.95 3.30
N PRO A 70 -11.32 -24.41 2.89
CA PRO A 70 -10.05 -25.11 3.01
C PRO A 70 -9.66 -25.30 4.49
N THR A 71 -9.03 -26.44 4.79
CA THR A 71 -8.63 -26.82 6.17
C THR A 71 -7.12 -26.70 6.39
N GLY A 72 -6.69 -26.57 7.65
CA GLY A 72 -5.28 -26.49 8.03
C GLY A 72 -4.92 -25.11 8.58
N ASP A 73 -3.63 -24.77 8.62
CA ASP A 73 -3.18 -23.43 9.00
C ASP A 73 -3.48 -22.41 7.89
N THR A 74 -3.52 -21.11 8.22
CA THR A 74 -3.82 -20.05 7.24
C THR A 74 -2.94 -20.08 6.00
N SER A 75 -1.66 -20.46 6.12
CA SER A 75 -0.76 -20.58 4.96
C SER A 75 -1.21 -21.65 3.98
N VAL A 76 -1.67 -22.79 4.48
CA VAL A 76 -2.18 -23.91 3.67
C VAL A 76 -3.50 -23.50 3.02
N GLN A 77 -4.37 -22.83 3.77
CA GLN A 77 -5.66 -22.37 3.26
C GLN A 77 -5.50 -21.35 2.13
N LEU A 78 -4.64 -20.34 2.31
CA LEU A 78 -4.33 -19.37 1.26
C LEU A 78 -3.70 -20.02 0.03
N GLN A 79 -2.85 -21.04 0.24
CA GLN A 79 -2.25 -21.77 -0.87
C GLN A 79 -3.30 -22.58 -1.66
N ALA A 80 -4.27 -23.21 -0.99
CA ALA A 80 -5.36 -23.93 -1.65
C ALA A 80 -6.16 -23.02 -2.60
N LEU A 81 -6.40 -21.77 -2.21
CA LEU A 81 -7.06 -20.78 -3.07
C LEU A 81 -6.23 -20.43 -4.32
N VAL A 82 -4.91 -20.45 -4.23
CA VAL A 82 -4.01 -20.23 -5.37
C VAL A 82 -3.97 -21.46 -6.27
N ASP A 83 -3.90 -22.66 -5.68
CA ASP A 83 -3.83 -23.92 -6.42
C ASP A 83 -5.08 -24.17 -7.27
N ASP A 84 -6.25 -23.73 -6.78
CA ASP A 84 -7.52 -23.77 -7.52
C ASP A 84 -7.75 -22.56 -8.43
N ASN A 85 -6.74 -21.69 -8.58
CA ASN A 85 -6.78 -20.51 -9.45
C ASN A 85 -7.93 -19.54 -9.11
N ILE A 86 -8.31 -19.45 -7.84
CA ILE A 86 -9.26 -18.47 -7.30
C ILE A 86 -8.52 -17.17 -6.96
N LEU A 87 -7.29 -17.30 -6.42
CA LEU A 87 -6.36 -16.19 -6.22
C LEU A 87 -5.15 -16.32 -7.15
N ASP A 88 -4.77 -15.23 -7.82
CA ASP A 88 -3.57 -15.20 -8.67
C ASP A 88 -2.28 -15.42 -7.85
N SER A 89 -2.25 -14.93 -6.61
CA SER A 89 -1.15 -15.11 -5.67
C SER A 89 -1.61 -14.79 -4.25
N VAL A 90 -0.87 -15.28 -3.25
CA VAL A 90 -1.14 -14.95 -1.85
C VAL A 90 -0.90 -13.46 -1.62
N PRO A 91 -1.93 -12.67 -1.23
CA PRO A 91 -1.78 -11.24 -1.02
C PRO A 91 -0.77 -10.94 0.08
N LYS A 92 0.14 -9.99 -0.18
CA LYS A 92 1.08 -9.49 0.82
C LYS A 92 0.48 -8.29 1.55
N GLU A 93 0.62 -8.25 2.87
CA GLU A 93 0.17 -7.14 3.69
C GLU A 93 1.04 -5.88 3.45
N PRO A 94 0.44 -4.70 3.19
CA PRO A 94 1.18 -3.49 2.81
C PRO A 94 2.18 -2.97 3.84
N SER A 95 1.89 -3.14 5.13
CA SER A 95 2.69 -2.66 6.26
C SER A 95 3.65 -3.74 6.80
N GLY A 96 3.77 -4.88 6.11
CA GLY A 96 4.71 -5.96 6.45
C GLY A 96 4.18 -7.03 7.39
N GLY A 97 2.87 -7.10 7.63
CA GLY A 97 2.22 -8.17 8.37
C GLY A 97 1.88 -9.43 7.55
N SER A 98 1.06 -10.28 8.16
CA SER A 98 0.47 -11.46 7.52
C SER A 98 -1.05 -11.45 7.68
N TYR A 99 -1.75 -12.14 6.78
CA TYR A 99 -3.17 -12.43 6.92
C TYR A 99 -3.36 -13.70 7.75
N VAL A 100 -4.37 -13.67 8.61
CA VAL A 100 -4.81 -14.79 9.44
C VAL A 100 -6.28 -15.01 9.15
N ILE A 101 -6.65 -16.25 8.86
CA ILE A 101 -8.05 -16.65 8.65
C ILE A 101 -8.50 -17.27 9.97
N ASN A 102 -9.43 -16.59 10.64
CA ASN A 102 -9.96 -16.97 11.96
C ASN A 102 -11.42 -17.42 11.81
N ASP A 103 -11.76 -18.49 12.53
CA ASP A 103 -13.08 -19.14 12.53
C ASP A 103 -13.60 -19.51 11.14
N ILE A 104 -13.54 -20.79 10.80
CA ILE A 104 -14.02 -21.31 9.52
C ILE A 104 -15.22 -22.18 9.79
N ASP A 105 -16.34 -21.54 10.13
CA ASP A 105 -17.63 -22.21 10.17
C ASP A 105 -18.37 -21.92 8.87
N ALA A 106 -19.30 -22.80 8.48
CA ALA A 106 -20.12 -22.65 7.26
C ALA A 106 -20.84 -21.29 7.14
N ASN A 107 -20.99 -20.55 8.25
CA ASN A 107 -21.71 -19.28 8.31
C ASN A 107 -20.86 -18.07 8.73
N ASN A 108 -19.62 -18.24 9.16
CA ASN A 108 -18.79 -17.12 9.60
C ASN A 108 -17.33 -17.41 9.30
N VAL A 109 -16.75 -16.61 8.41
CA VAL A 109 -15.32 -16.64 8.06
C VAL A 109 -14.77 -15.24 8.28
N THR A 110 -13.81 -15.12 9.19
CA THR A 110 -13.15 -13.84 9.46
C THR A 110 -11.74 -13.86 8.92
N VAL A 111 -11.35 -12.76 8.26
CA VAL A 111 -9.99 -12.58 7.74
C VAL A 111 -9.44 -11.33 8.39
N GLU A 112 -8.37 -11.51 9.14
CA GLU A 112 -7.69 -10.48 9.90
C GLU A 112 -6.27 -10.32 9.38
N CYS A 113 -5.64 -9.18 9.67
CA CYS A 113 -4.21 -9.01 9.45
C CYS A 113 -3.51 -8.69 10.76
N SER A 114 -2.24 -9.07 10.88
CA SER A 114 -1.50 -8.90 12.14
C SER A 114 -1.30 -7.44 12.58
N ILE A 115 -1.42 -6.48 11.65
CA ILE A 115 -1.13 -5.06 11.90
C ILE A 115 -2.40 -4.26 12.18
N HIS A 116 -3.46 -4.49 11.39
CA HIS A 116 -4.69 -3.68 11.43
C HIS A 116 -5.92 -4.47 11.88
N ASN A 117 -5.73 -5.73 12.31
CA ASN A 117 -6.79 -6.66 12.69
C ASN A 117 -7.82 -6.85 11.56
N GLN A 118 -9.09 -7.14 11.87
CA GLN A 118 -10.17 -7.11 10.90
C GLN A 118 -10.48 -5.66 10.46
N LEU A 119 -10.37 -5.41 9.17
CA LEU A 119 -10.79 -4.17 8.53
C LEU A 119 -12.05 -4.43 7.69
N GLY A 120 -13.01 -3.52 7.80
CA GLY A 120 -14.33 -3.67 7.19
C GLY A 120 -15.24 -4.63 7.98
N ALA A 121 -16.44 -4.15 8.30
CA ALA A 121 -17.54 -5.00 8.75
C ALA A 121 -17.86 -6.07 7.68
N PRO A 122 -18.41 -7.24 8.08
CA PRO A 122 -18.81 -8.30 7.15
C PRO A 122 -19.72 -7.78 6.03
#